data_AF-A0A1R3J7L2-F1
#
_entry.id   AF-A0A1R3J7L2-F1
#
_cell.length_a   1.000
_cell.length_b   1.000
_cell.length_c   1.000
_cell.angle_alpha   90.00
_cell.angle_beta   90.00
_cell.angle_gamma   90.00
#
_symmetry.space_group_name_H-M   'P 1'
#
loop_
_entity.id
_entity.type
_entity.pdbx_description
1 polymer ?
#
loop_
_entity_poly.entity_id
_entity_poly.type
_entity_poly.pdbx_seq_one_letter_code
_entity_poly.pdbx_strand_id
1 'polypeptide(L)'
;MALRWAMAVSSPNSSLHADAALPKFSSTKTLYPSHGTFNFPPNSTSRLLFSGPKSNFSSTARTVPFRCFASALTPQLKDTLDKVVKSNKVVLFMKGTKDFPQCGFSNTVVQILNSFNVPFETVNILENELLRQGLKEYSSWPTFPQLYIEGEFFGGCDITVG
;
A
#
# COMPACT_ATOMS: atom_id res chain seq x y z
N MET A 1 22.10 -32.14 51.61
CA MET A 1 22.38 -31.35 50.40
C MET A 1 22.11 -29.88 50.70
N ALA A 2 23.08 -29.02 50.42
CA ALA A 2 23.17 -27.66 50.92
C ALA A 2 22.22 -26.66 50.24
N LEU A 3 21.55 -25.87 51.08
CA LEU A 3 20.99 -24.55 50.82
C LEU A 3 22.12 -23.50 50.74
N ARG A 4 22.22 -22.72 49.66
CA ARG A 4 22.65 -21.31 49.65
C ARG A 4 22.78 -20.83 48.20
N TRP A 5 22.16 -19.72 47.84
CA TRP A 5 22.84 -18.65 47.07
C TRP A 5 22.01 -17.37 47.20
N ALA A 6 22.30 -16.66 48.29
CA ALA A 6 22.02 -15.25 48.47
C ALA A 6 23.30 -14.66 49.06
N MET A 7 23.88 -13.66 48.38
CA MET A 7 24.45 -12.38 48.86
C MET A 7 24.90 -11.63 47.58
N ALA A 8 24.32 -10.48 47.18
CA ALA A 8 24.44 -9.14 47.79
C ALA A 8 25.91 -8.63 47.67
N VAL A 9 26.32 -7.43 47.26
CA VAL A 9 25.75 -6.08 47.03
C VAL A 9 26.82 -5.33 46.20
N SER A 10 26.45 -4.32 45.37
CA SER A 10 27.08 -2.98 45.33
C SER A 10 26.65 -2.16 44.10
N SER A 11 25.76 -1.20 44.33
CA SER A 11 25.69 0.11 43.62
C SER A 11 26.44 1.15 44.47
N PRO A 12 26.56 2.44 44.07
CA PRO A 12 26.70 3.05 42.74
C PRO A 12 27.97 3.92 42.66
N ASN A 13 28.42 4.34 41.47
CA ASN A 13 29.13 5.61 41.38
C ASN A 13 28.82 6.38 40.09
N SER A 14 28.68 7.67 40.31
CA SER A 14 28.07 8.72 39.51
C SER A 14 29.08 9.53 38.70
N SER A 15 28.57 10.16 37.63
CA SER A 15 29.12 11.30 36.88
C SER A 15 30.33 10.99 35.98
N LEU A 16 30.38 11.40 34.71
CA LEU A 16 30.18 12.76 34.20
C LEU A 16 29.74 12.79 32.72
N HIS A 17 28.88 13.77 32.42
CA HIS A 17 28.75 14.54 31.17
C HIS A 17 28.52 13.85 29.82
N ALA A 18 27.29 14.00 29.29
CA ALA A 18 27.06 14.95 28.19
C ALA A 18 25.55 15.13 27.96
N ASP A 19 25.09 16.35 28.20
CA ASP A 19 23.82 16.90 27.72
C ASP A 19 23.66 16.71 26.20
N ALA A 20 22.65 15.95 25.80
CA ALA A 20 22.05 16.07 24.48
C ALA A 20 20.54 16.28 24.68
N ALA A 21 20.20 17.54 24.83
CA ALA A 21 18.85 18.03 24.96
C ALA A 21 17.95 17.48 23.86
N LEU A 22 16.84 16.87 24.29
CA LEU A 22 15.65 16.67 23.49
C LEU A 22 15.25 18.01 22.83
N PRO A 23 15.05 18.07 21.51
CA PRO A 23 14.46 19.25 20.91
C PRO A 23 13.01 19.35 21.39
N LYS A 24 12.76 20.39 22.20
CA LYS A 24 11.43 20.83 22.62
C LYS A 24 10.60 21.06 21.36
N PHE A 25 9.48 20.33 21.27
CA PHE A 25 8.44 20.52 20.28
C PHE A 25 7.81 21.91 20.51
N SER A 26 8.40 22.94 19.90
CA SER A 26 7.81 24.27 19.83
C SER A 26 6.72 24.22 18.76
N SER A 27 5.48 24.29 19.23
CA SER A 27 4.31 24.61 18.43
C SER A 27 4.64 25.70 17.40
N THR A 28 4.68 25.31 16.12
CA THR A 28 4.52 26.26 15.03
C THR A 28 3.37 25.76 14.17
N LYS A 29 2.19 26.23 14.57
CA LYS A 29 0.93 26.20 13.84
C LYS A 29 1.13 26.98 12.54
N THR A 30 1.26 26.30 11.41
CA THR A 30 1.03 26.92 10.10
C THR A 30 0.36 25.94 9.14
N LEU A 31 -0.97 26.00 9.16
CA LEU A 31 -1.88 25.96 8.01
C LEU A 31 -1.53 24.97 6.89
N TYR A 32 -2.06 23.75 7.02
CA TYR A 32 -2.56 23.04 5.84
C TYR A 32 -3.71 23.86 5.25
N PRO A 33 -3.70 24.23 3.95
CA PRO A 33 -4.90 24.75 3.31
C PRO A 33 -5.92 23.61 3.23
N SER A 34 -6.97 23.79 4.00
CA SER A 34 -8.21 23.06 3.96
C SER A 34 -8.94 23.27 2.62
N HIS A 35 -9.58 22.21 2.13
CA HIS A 35 -10.63 22.20 1.10
C HIS A 35 -10.19 22.34 -0.36
N GLY A 36 -9.70 21.23 -0.93
CA GLY A 36 -9.88 20.94 -2.35
C GLY A 36 -11.13 20.11 -2.55
N THR A 37 -12.27 20.75 -2.82
CA THR A 37 -13.48 20.09 -3.32
C THR A 37 -13.18 19.53 -4.71
N PHE A 38 -13.12 18.20 -4.82
CA PHE A 38 -12.99 17.51 -6.10
C PHE A 38 -14.36 17.57 -6.81
N ASN A 39 -14.59 18.62 -7.59
CA ASN A 39 -15.76 18.73 -8.45
C ASN A 39 -15.63 17.73 -9.61
N PHE A 40 -16.48 16.71 -9.60
CA PHE A 40 -16.80 15.93 -10.79
C PHE A 40 -17.49 16.86 -11.81
N PRO A 41 -17.05 16.91 -13.08
CA PRO A 41 -17.77 17.66 -14.10
C PRO A 41 -19.14 16.97 -14.36
N PRO A 42 -20.26 17.72 -14.33
CA PRO A 42 -21.54 17.20 -14.76
C PRO A 42 -21.52 16.97 -16.27
N ASN A 43 -22.01 15.80 -16.68
CA ASN A 43 -22.37 15.46 -18.05
C ASN A 43 -23.20 16.61 -18.68
N SER A 44 -22.62 17.32 -19.65
CA SER A 44 -23.36 18.31 -20.44
C SER A 44 -23.26 17.96 -21.91
N THR A 45 -24.38 17.46 -22.39
CA THR A 45 -24.73 17.22 -23.79
C THR A 45 -24.50 18.46 -24.64
N SER A 46 -23.58 18.37 -25.60
CA SER A 46 -23.54 19.27 -26.75
C SER A 46 -23.55 18.44 -28.01
N ARG A 47 -24.74 18.37 -28.64
CA ARG A 47 -24.94 17.92 -30.02
C ARG A 47 -24.11 18.81 -30.93
N LEU A 48 -23.00 18.29 -31.45
CA LEU A 48 -22.37 18.84 -32.64
C LEU A 48 -22.88 18.06 -33.84
N LEU A 49 -23.72 18.73 -34.63
CA LEU A 49 -24.07 18.33 -35.99
C LEU A 49 -22.80 18.43 -36.83
N PHE A 50 -22.09 17.31 -36.99
CA PHE A 50 -21.05 17.18 -37.99
C PHE A 50 -21.52 16.22 -39.07
N SER A 51 -21.88 16.80 -40.21
CA SER A 51 -22.29 16.10 -41.42
C SER A 51 -21.08 15.78 -42.30
N GLY A 52 -20.80 14.48 -42.48
CA GLY A 52 -20.08 13.88 -43.62
C GLY A 52 -18.77 13.15 -43.28
N PRO A 53 -18.26 12.21 -44.12
CA PRO A 53 -18.87 11.50 -45.25
C PRO A 53 -19.07 9.99 -44.98
N LYS A 54 -20.00 9.37 -45.73
CA LYS A 54 -20.17 7.92 -45.78
C LYS A 54 -19.03 7.30 -46.58
N SER A 55 -18.11 6.61 -45.92
CA SER A 55 -17.20 5.65 -46.57
C SER A 55 -17.61 4.24 -46.19
N ASN A 56 -18.22 3.54 -47.16
CA ASN A 56 -18.39 2.10 -47.14
C ASN A 56 -17.00 1.46 -47.09
N PHE A 57 -16.63 0.83 -45.98
CA PHE A 57 -15.52 -0.12 -45.97
C PHE A 57 -15.95 -1.44 -45.33
N SER A 58 -16.20 -2.36 -46.26
CA SER A 58 -16.21 -3.82 -46.19
C SER A 58 -15.82 -4.47 -44.87
N SER A 59 -16.75 -5.27 -44.39
CA SER A 59 -16.61 -6.42 -43.51
C SER A 59 -15.41 -7.30 -43.88
N THR A 60 -14.26 -7.14 -43.22
CA THR A 60 -13.21 -8.18 -43.21
C THR A 60 -12.46 -8.19 -41.87
N ALA A 61 -12.49 -9.36 -41.22
CA ALA A 61 -11.62 -9.81 -40.14
C ALA A 61 -11.67 -9.06 -38.79
N ARG A 62 -12.49 -9.63 -37.88
CA ARG A 62 -12.20 -9.69 -36.45
C ARG A 62 -10.86 -10.44 -36.26
N THR A 63 -9.74 -9.72 -36.31
CA THR A 63 -8.50 -10.19 -35.67
C THR A 63 -8.39 -9.48 -34.34
N VAL A 64 -9.09 -10.01 -33.34
CA VAL A 64 -8.60 -9.88 -31.97
C VAL A 64 -7.19 -10.47 -31.99
N PRO A 65 -6.13 -9.73 -31.64
CA PRO A 65 -4.89 -10.41 -31.34
C PRO A 65 -5.26 -11.34 -30.20
N PHE A 66 -5.05 -12.64 -30.40
CA PHE A 66 -4.95 -13.60 -29.32
C PHE A 66 -3.92 -13.02 -28.35
N ARG A 67 -4.38 -12.23 -27.38
CA ARG A 67 -3.58 -11.83 -26.23
C ARG A 67 -3.38 -13.13 -25.49
N CYS A 68 -2.29 -13.82 -25.83
CA CYS A 68 -1.65 -14.69 -24.87
C CYS A 68 -1.29 -13.75 -23.71
N PHE A 69 -2.20 -13.64 -22.74
CA PHE A 69 -1.90 -13.06 -21.44
C PHE A 69 -0.86 -14.01 -20.86
N ALA A 70 0.42 -13.72 -21.10
CA ALA A 70 1.48 -14.35 -20.35
C ALA A 70 1.15 -14.07 -18.87
N SER A 71 0.81 -15.12 -18.13
CA SER A 71 0.62 -15.03 -16.68
C SER A 71 1.89 -14.43 -16.10
N ALA A 72 1.76 -13.28 -15.44
CA ALA A 72 2.93 -12.63 -14.85
C ALA A 72 3.37 -13.34 -13.56
N LEU A 73 2.50 -14.21 -13.02
CA LEU A 73 2.81 -15.02 -11.85
C LEU A 73 3.73 -16.19 -12.22
N THR A 74 5.04 -15.95 -12.17
CA THR A 74 6.04 -17.02 -12.21
C THR A 74 6.08 -17.77 -10.87
N PRO A 75 6.45 -19.07 -10.86
CA PRO A 75 6.56 -19.83 -9.61
C PRO A 75 7.57 -19.22 -8.63
N GLN A 76 8.68 -18.67 -9.14
CA GLN A 76 9.69 -17.97 -8.36
C GLN A 76 9.13 -16.70 -7.67
N LEU A 77 8.29 -15.95 -8.38
CA LEU A 77 7.63 -14.76 -7.82
C LEU A 77 6.61 -15.15 -6.75
N LYS A 78 5.84 -16.22 -6.98
CA LYS A 78 4.89 -16.77 -6.00
C LYS A 78 5.61 -17.15 -4.70
N ASP A 79 6.70 -17.90 -4.79
CA ASP A 79 7.48 -18.29 -3.60
C ASP A 79 8.03 -17.07 -2.85
N THR A 80 8.39 -16.01 -3.58
CA THR A 80 8.86 -14.76 -2.99
C THR A 80 7.73 -14.02 -2.26
N LEU A 81 6.55 -13.93 -2.88
CA LEU A 81 5.37 -13.34 -2.25
C LEU A 81 4.97 -14.13 -1.00
N ASP A 82 4.93 -15.46 -1.08
CA ASP A 82 4.63 -16.34 0.04
C ASP A 82 5.58 -16.11 1.23
N LYS A 83 6.87 -15.91 0.96
CA LYS A 83 7.85 -15.59 2.01
C LYS A 83 7.56 -14.23 2.65
N VAL A 84 7.28 -13.21 1.84
CA VAL A 84 7.02 -11.84 2.32
C VAL A 84 5.75 -11.76 3.17
N VAL A 85 4.67 -12.42 2.75
CA VAL A 85 3.41 -12.41 3.50
C VAL A 85 3.46 -13.27 4.76
N LYS A 86 4.32 -14.30 4.81
CA LYS A 86 4.50 -15.16 6.00
C LYS A 86 5.54 -14.62 6.98
N SER A 87 6.51 -13.82 6.51
CA SER A 87 7.56 -13.25 7.37
C SER A 87 7.03 -12.17 8.31
N ASN A 88 5.94 -11.51 7.94
CA ASN A 88 5.38 -10.38 8.66
C ASN A 88 3.92 -10.68 8.99
N LYS A 89 3.47 -10.27 10.19
CA LYS A 89 2.08 -10.49 10.60
C LYS A 89 1.08 -9.72 9.76
N VAL A 90 1.43 -8.48 9.39
CA VAL A 90 0.57 -7.60 8.59
C VAL A 90 1.41 -6.99 7.48
N VAL A 91 0.99 -7.20 6.23
CA VAL A 91 1.68 -6.68 5.04
C VAL A 91 0.68 -5.95 4.17
N LEU A 92 1.02 -4.72 3.78
CA LEU A 92 0.22 -3.88 2.91
C LEU A 92 0.96 -3.64 1.58
N PHE A 93 0.41 -4.17 0.50
CA PHE A 93 0.86 -3.85 -0.85
C PHE A 93 0.12 -2.60 -1.34
N MET A 94 0.84 -1.50 -1.55
CA MET A 94 0.24 -0.20 -1.81
C MET A 94 1.01 0.62 -2.84
N LYS A 95 0.40 1.72 -3.30
CA LYS A 95 1.02 2.69 -4.20
C LYS A 95 1.77 3.74 -3.37
N GLY A 96 3.10 3.74 -3.46
CA GLY A 96 3.97 4.55 -2.61
C GLY A 96 4.37 3.80 -1.34
N THR A 97 4.79 4.54 -0.31
CA THR A 97 5.23 4.00 0.98
C THR A 97 4.33 4.49 2.12
N LYS A 98 4.48 3.93 3.32
CA LYS A 98 3.74 4.40 4.51
C LYS A 98 3.92 5.90 4.79
N ASP A 99 5.12 6.43 4.55
CA ASP A 99 5.48 7.83 4.80
C ASP A 99 5.04 8.75 3.64
N PHE A 100 5.02 8.20 2.42
CA PHE A 100 4.68 8.93 1.20
C PHE A 100 3.69 8.12 0.33
N PRO A 101 2.41 8.05 0.72
CA PRO A 101 1.39 7.37 -0.07
C PRO A 101 1.09 8.16 -1.37
N GLN A 102 1.04 7.47 -2.50
CA GLN A 102 0.84 8.08 -3.82
C GLN A 102 -0.59 7.90 -4.38
N CYS A 103 -1.52 7.42 -3.56
CA CYS A 103 -2.91 7.21 -3.94
C CYS A 103 -3.83 7.39 -2.73
N GLY A 104 -4.98 8.04 -2.91
CA GLY A 104 -5.96 8.29 -1.84
C GLY A 104 -6.40 7.00 -1.14
N PHE A 105 -6.70 5.95 -1.90
CA PHE A 105 -7.07 4.63 -1.34
C PHE A 105 -5.94 4.02 -0.51
N SER A 106 -4.69 4.16 -0.94
CA SER A 106 -3.52 3.69 -0.19
C SER A 106 -3.32 4.49 1.10
N ASN A 107 -3.53 5.81 1.06
CA ASN A 107 -3.45 6.66 2.25
C ASN A 107 -4.53 6.31 3.28
N THR A 108 -5.76 6.04 2.84
CA THR A 108 -6.86 5.65 3.74
C THR A 108 -6.52 4.39 4.54
N VAL A 109 -6.02 3.33 3.89
CA VAL A 109 -5.68 2.08 4.60
C VAL A 109 -4.54 2.29 5.59
N VAL A 110 -3.51 3.06 5.23
CA VAL A 110 -2.41 3.41 6.15
C VAL A 110 -2.92 4.15 7.38
N GLN A 111 -3.82 5.12 7.20
CA GLN A 111 -4.41 5.86 8.32
C GLN A 111 -5.24 4.96 9.26
N ILE A 112 -5.99 4.03 8.71
CA ILE A 112 -6.78 3.07 9.49
C ILE A 112 -5.86 2.17 10.31
N LEU A 113 -4.86 1.54 9.69
CA LEU A 113 -3.90 0.68 10.39
C LEU A 113 -3.11 1.43 11.47
N ASN A 114 -2.71 2.68 11.18
CA ASN A 114 -2.06 3.55 12.17
C ASN A 114 -2.99 3.88 13.35
N SER A 115 -4.30 4.07 13.11
CA SER A 115 -5.27 4.36 14.17
C SER A 115 -5.49 3.17 15.11
N PHE A 116 -5.27 1.95 14.63
CA PHE A 116 -5.30 0.74 15.46
C PHE A 116 -3.96 0.45 16.16
N ASN A 117 -2.93 1.27 15.96
CA ASN A 117 -1.58 1.07 16.50
C ASN A 117 -0.99 -0.33 16.18
N VAL A 118 -1.37 -0.91 15.05
CA VAL A 118 -0.85 -2.21 14.61
C VAL A 118 0.46 -2.00 13.86
N PRO A 119 1.55 -2.72 14.18
CA PRO A 119 2.76 -2.69 13.35
C PRO A 119 2.51 -3.45 12.04
N PHE A 120 2.78 -2.81 10.91
CA PHE A 120 2.65 -3.41 9.58
C PHE A 120 3.81 -3.01 8.68
N GLU A 121 4.11 -3.88 7.72
CA GLU A 121 5.08 -3.62 6.66
C GLU A 121 4.39 -3.17 5.37
N THR A 122 5.02 -2.26 4.63
CA THR A 122 4.50 -1.78 3.34
C THR A 122 5.43 -2.13 2.20
N VAL A 123 4.87 -2.60 1.09
CA VAL A 123 5.61 -2.86 -0.15
C VAL A 123 5.08 -1.94 -1.25
N ASN A 124 5.97 -1.15 -1.84
CA ASN A 124 5.64 -0.24 -2.93
C ASN A 124 5.53 -1.00 -4.26
N ILE A 125 4.31 -1.14 -4.77
CA ILE A 125 4.07 -1.86 -6.03
C ILE A 125 4.42 -1.05 -7.29
N LEU A 126 4.72 0.24 -7.16
CA LEU A 126 5.03 1.11 -8.29
C LEU A 126 6.46 0.93 -8.80
N GLU A 127 7.34 0.37 -7.97
CA GLU A 127 8.75 0.15 -8.32
C GLU A 127 8.94 -1.09 -9.20
N ASN A 128 7.99 -2.03 -9.20
CA ASN A 128 8.11 -3.29 -9.92
C ASN A 128 6.78 -3.70 -10.57
N GLU A 129 6.70 -3.54 -11.89
CA GLU A 129 5.49 -3.87 -12.66
C GLU A 129 5.22 -5.39 -12.69
N LEU A 130 6.25 -6.24 -12.63
CA LEU A 130 6.08 -7.70 -12.55
C LEU A 130 5.43 -8.09 -11.22
N LEU A 131 5.87 -7.49 -10.11
CA LEU A 131 5.27 -7.68 -8.80
C LEU A 131 3.82 -7.21 -8.79
N ARG A 132 3.54 -6.04 -9.37
CA ARG A 132 2.18 -5.50 -9.50
C ARG A 132 1.25 -6.42 -10.29
N GLN A 133 1.70 -6.98 -11.40
CA GLN A 133 0.87 -7.88 -12.20
C GLN A 133 0.74 -9.26 -11.53
N GLY A 134 1.82 -9.79 -10.96
CA GLY A 134 1.82 -11.05 -10.22
C GLY A 134 0.92 -11.02 -8.99
N LEU A 135 0.86 -9.90 -8.24
CA LEU A 135 -0.03 -9.75 -7.08
C LEU A 135 -1.51 -9.81 -7.44
N LYS A 136 -1.91 -9.26 -8.59
CA LYS A 136 -3.31 -9.36 -9.05
C LYS A 136 -3.72 -10.80 -9.30
N GLU A 137 -2.82 -11.58 -9.89
CA GLU A 137 -3.04 -13.00 -10.16
C GLU A 137 -2.96 -13.83 -8.86
N TYR A 138 -2.02 -13.52 -7.97
CA TYR A 138 -1.82 -14.21 -6.69
C TYR A 138 -3.00 -14.03 -5.71
N SER A 139 -3.48 -12.80 -5.54
CA SER A 139 -4.66 -12.48 -4.71
C SER A 139 -5.99 -12.79 -5.40
N SER A 140 -5.97 -13.04 -6.72
CA SER A 140 -7.17 -12.99 -7.56
C SER A 140 -7.97 -11.68 -7.41
N TRP A 141 -7.30 -10.57 -7.09
CA TRP A 141 -7.90 -9.27 -6.81
C TRP A 141 -7.34 -8.17 -7.72
N PRO A 142 -8.18 -7.41 -8.47
CA PRO A 142 -7.70 -6.52 -9.52
C PRO A 142 -7.22 -5.14 -9.03
N THR A 143 -7.52 -4.76 -7.78
CA THR A 143 -7.27 -3.41 -7.25
C THR A 143 -6.18 -3.38 -6.18
N PHE A 144 -5.67 -2.18 -5.91
CA PHE A 144 -4.72 -1.88 -4.84
C PHE A 144 -5.24 -0.66 -4.05
N PRO A 145 -4.95 -0.55 -2.75
CA PRO A 145 -4.07 -1.40 -1.94
C PRO A 145 -4.62 -2.81 -1.66
N GLN A 146 -3.74 -3.76 -1.30
CA GLN A 146 -4.09 -5.13 -0.88
C GLN A 146 -3.46 -5.42 0.49
N LEU A 147 -4.28 -5.82 1.46
CA LEU A 147 -3.88 -6.13 2.82
C LEU A 147 -3.80 -7.64 3.05
N TYR A 148 -2.70 -8.08 3.65
CA TYR A 148 -2.49 -9.46 4.09
C TYR A 148 -2.28 -9.51 5.60
N ILE A 149 -2.91 -10.49 6.24
CA ILE A 149 -2.84 -10.72 7.69
C ILE A 149 -2.49 -12.21 7.89
N GLU A 150 -1.39 -12.47 8.59
CA GLU A 150 -0.91 -13.82 8.90
C GLU A 150 -0.73 -14.73 7.67
N GLY A 151 -0.36 -14.13 6.53
CA GLY A 151 -0.17 -14.83 5.26
C GLY A 151 -1.45 -15.03 4.44
N GLU A 152 -2.61 -14.63 4.95
CA GLU A 152 -3.88 -14.69 4.24
C GLU A 152 -4.26 -13.34 3.63
N PHE A 153 -4.87 -13.36 2.45
CA PHE A 153 -5.40 -12.17 1.81
C PHE A 153 -6.67 -11.70 2.53
N PHE A 154 -6.63 -10.50 3.11
CA PHE A 154 -7.77 -9.92 3.82
C PHE A 154 -8.69 -9.15 2.88
N GLY A 155 -8.12 -8.30 2.02
CA GLY A 155 -8.92 -7.47 1.12
C GLY A 155 -8.23 -6.21 0.61
N GLY A 156 -8.99 -5.39 -0.12
CA GLY A 156 -8.58 -4.07 -0.57
C GLY A 156 -9.07 -2.93 0.32
N CYS A 157 -8.96 -1.69 -0.17
CA CYS A 157 -9.41 -0.50 0.55
C CYS A 157 -10.91 -0.56 0.93
N ASP A 158 -11.75 -1.08 0.04
CA ASP A 158 -13.20 -1.11 0.26
C ASP A 158 -13.59 -1.99 1.46
N ILE A 159 -12.83 -3.06 1.72
CA ILE A 159 -13.08 -3.99 2.84
C ILE A 159 -12.55 -3.40 4.16
N THR A 160 -11.49 -2.60 4.12
CA THR A 160 -10.90 -2.02 5.34
C THR A 160 -11.69 -0.84 5.92
N VAL A 161 -12.55 -0.20 5.12
CA VAL A 161 -13.32 1.00 5.51
C VAL A 161 -14.73 0.65 6.01
N GLY A 162 -15.24 -0.53 5.65
CA GLY A 162 -16.59 -1.01 6.02
C GLY A 162 -16.61 -1.79 7.32
#